data_AF-A0AAN7W416-F1
#
_entry.id   AF-A0AAN7W416-F1
#
_cell.length_a   1.000
_cell.length_b   1.000
_cell.length_c   1.000
_cell.angle_alpha   90.00
_cell.angle_beta   90.00
_cell.angle_gamma   90.00
#
_symmetry.space_group_name_H-M   'P 1'
#
loop_
_entity.id
_entity.type
_entity.pdbx_description
1 polymer ?
#
loop_
_entity_poly.entity_id
_entity_poly.type
_entity_poly.pdbx_seq_one_letter_code
_entity_poly.pdbx_strand_id
1 'polypeptide(L)'
;MAALGRLTRSGMLYEGNWMEWEDRIFNQIEMMKAGSGEEFQFPTSNPRMRERLGIRDPIANSICKQVSPAMLERVPGRDCEQRERLLGRLKALARPFRLNDLPPELRARILQAHFGSVTRYVIDGSSVKDKTKQPRWNLLLVSHSIKIEALPLFLGAAEICFHHPAYVASLGDNITVETAICNWVQVHVKENAKYLRHMTVWSSALGELGVHLDMKTGLGLGLTPSLSPQQRKRWVDHVKAIETSRRALGLQGEGVVLALTIKARMKSPS
;
A
#
# COMPACT_ATOMS: atom_id res chain seq x y z
N MET A 1 -16.01 2.71 10.35
CA MET A 1 -15.04 2.15 9.38
C MET A 1 -15.42 2.53 7.96
N ALA A 2 -14.54 3.20 7.22
CA ALA A 2 -14.72 3.40 5.79
C ALA A 2 -14.45 2.07 5.05
N ALA A 3 -15.38 1.66 4.17
CA ALA A 3 -15.14 0.53 3.27
C ALA A 3 -14.06 0.91 2.23
N LEU A 4 -13.35 -0.08 1.69
CA LEU A 4 -12.43 0.14 0.56
C LEU A 4 -13.19 0.82 -0.60
N GLY A 5 -12.67 1.95 -1.09
CA GLY A 5 -13.30 2.75 -2.16
C GLY A 5 -14.42 3.70 -1.69
N ARG A 6 -14.59 3.93 -0.38
CA ARG A 6 -15.65 4.81 0.16
C ARG A 6 -15.20 6.26 0.35
N LEU A 7 -13.92 6.58 0.15
CA LEU A 7 -13.40 7.95 0.30
C LEU A 7 -13.71 8.80 -0.94
N THR A 8 -14.98 9.19 -1.01
CA THR A 8 -15.55 10.32 -1.75
C THR A 8 -15.90 10.11 -3.23
N ARG A 9 -17.12 10.56 -3.58
CA ARG A 9 -17.58 10.86 -4.94
C ARG A 9 -16.84 12.06 -5.57
N SER A 10 -15.93 12.73 -4.86
CA SER A 10 -15.32 13.98 -5.30
C SER A 10 -13.87 13.86 -5.78
N GLY A 11 -13.16 12.76 -5.46
CA GLY A 11 -11.82 12.49 -6.02
C GLY A 11 -10.83 13.65 -5.84
N MET A 12 -10.99 14.47 -4.80
CA MET A 12 -10.17 15.66 -4.63
C MET A 12 -8.84 15.28 -4.00
N LEU A 13 -7.80 15.32 -4.82
CA LEU A 13 -6.40 15.27 -4.39
C LEU A 13 -5.77 16.55 -4.92
N TYR A 14 -5.50 17.54 -4.05
CA TYR A 14 -4.69 18.68 -4.46
C TYR A 14 -4.01 19.40 -3.30
N GLU A 15 -2.81 19.92 -3.62
CA GLU A 15 -2.16 21.17 -3.15
C GLU A 15 -0.63 21.05 -2.95
N GLY A 16 -0.06 19.84 -2.86
CA GLY A 16 1.34 19.65 -2.41
C GLY A 16 2.27 18.85 -3.34
N ASN A 17 3.50 18.61 -2.86
CA ASN A 17 4.34 17.53 -3.40
C ASN A 17 3.78 16.16 -2.96
N TRP A 18 4.23 15.06 -3.59
CA TRP A 18 3.76 13.71 -3.27
C TRP A 18 3.82 13.36 -1.76
N MET A 19 4.90 13.77 -1.08
CA MET A 19 5.13 13.50 0.34
C MET A 19 4.11 14.25 1.22
N GLU A 20 3.82 15.52 0.93
CA GLU A 20 2.78 16.29 1.66
C GLU A 20 1.39 15.71 1.46
N TRP A 21 1.10 15.21 0.25
CA TRP A 21 -0.16 14.53 -0.04
C TRP A 21 -0.29 13.22 0.75
N GLU A 22 0.78 12.41 0.75
CA GLU A 22 0.84 11.15 1.48
C GLU A 22 0.61 11.37 2.98
N ASP A 23 1.32 12.33 3.59
CA ASP A 23 1.15 12.73 5.00
C ASP A 23 -0.28 13.20 5.31
N ARG A 24 -0.87 14.06 4.47
CA ARG A 24 -2.24 14.56 4.70
C ARG A 24 -3.28 13.45 4.63
N ILE A 25 -3.15 12.53 3.68
CA ILE A 25 -4.06 11.39 3.57
C ILE A 25 -3.87 10.41 4.73
N PHE A 26 -2.63 10.17 5.16
CA PHE A 26 -2.35 9.41 6.39
C PHE A 26 -3.06 10.04 7.58
N ASN A 27 -2.89 11.35 7.80
CA ASN A 27 -3.49 12.08 8.90
C ASN A 27 -5.03 12.08 8.81
N GLN A 28 -5.62 12.26 7.62
CA GLN A 28 -7.07 12.24 7.44
C GLN A 28 -7.67 10.85 7.70
N ILE A 29 -6.97 9.79 7.29
CA ILE A 29 -7.33 8.40 7.61
C ILE A 29 -7.24 8.15 9.11
N GLU A 30 -6.22 8.66 9.80
CA GLU A 30 -6.09 8.61 11.25
C GLU A 30 -7.20 9.38 11.96
N MET A 31 -7.55 10.59 11.52
CA MET A 31 -8.67 11.38 12.08
C MET A 31 -10.03 10.68 11.91
N MET A 32 -10.28 10.05 10.76
CA MET A 32 -11.49 9.25 10.53
C MET A 32 -11.54 7.96 11.35
N LYS A 33 -10.40 7.44 11.80
CA LYS A 33 -10.32 6.32 12.74
C LYS A 33 -10.50 6.78 14.19
N ALA A 34 -10.00 7.97 14.53
CA ALA A 34 -9.99 8.52 15.89
C ALA A 34 -11.34 9.11 16.33
N GLY A 35 -12.22 9.50 15.41
CA GLY A 35 -13.58 9.92 15.76
C GLY A 35 -13.63 11.10 16.74
N SER A 36 -12.91 12.19 16.49
CA SER A 36 -13.04 13.42 17.29
C SER A 36 -12.60 14.66 16.50
N GLY A 37 -13.32 15.76 16.70
CA GLY A 37 -13.17 17.03 16.00
C GLY A 37 -12.12 17.96 16.62
N GLU A 38 -10.85 17.65 16.41
CA GLU A 38 -9.77 18.62 16.66
C GLU A 38 -9.28 19.22 15.34
N GLU A 39 -9.36 20.56 15.25
CA GLU A 39 -8.73 21.36 14.20
C GLU A 39 -7.21 21.36 14.40
N PHE A 40 -6.47 20.88 13.40
CA PHE A 40 -5.02 20.77 13.47
C PHE A 40 -4.32 21.85 12.63
N GLN A 41 -3.31 22.49 13.22
CA GLN A 41 -2.47 23.52 12.60
C GLN A 41 -1.31 22.89 11.82
N PHE A 42 -1.01 23.46 10.64
CA PHE A 42 0.01 22.96 9.72
C PHE A 42 1.45 23.33 10.14
N PRO A 43 2.45 22.46 9.92
CA PRO A 43 3.85 22.80 10.10
C PRO A 43 4.29 23.80 9.02
N THR A 44 4.92 24.88 9.47
CA THR A 44 5.36 26.00 8.62
C THR A 44 6.68 25.68 7.92
N SER A 45 6.78 26.11 6.66
CA SER A 45 7.81 25.75 5.69
C SER A 45 9.12 26.54 5.79
N ASN A 46 10.18 25.90 5.27
CA ASN A 46 11.60 26.29 5.26
C ASN A 46 11.87 27.72 4.71
N PRO A 47 12.57 28.60 5.46
CA PRO A 47 12.69 30.04 5.14
C PRO A 47 13.61 30.41 3.96
N ARG A 48 14.45 29.50 3.46
CA ARG A 48 15.54 29.82 2.52
C ARG A 48 15.12 30.14 1.07
N MET A 49 13.88 29.86 0.66
CA MET A 49 13.40 30.17 -0.69
C MET A 49 12.76 31.58 -0.82
N ARG A 50 12.44 32.24 0.30
CA ARG A 50 11.60 33.45 0.32
C ARG A 50 12.31 34.73 -0.14
N GLU A 51 13.63 34.78 -0.13
CA GLU A 51 14.40 36.00 -0.44
C GLU A 51 14.66 36.22 -1.94
N ARG A 52 14.35 35.25 -2.82
CA ARG A 52 14.74 35.33 -4.24
C ARG A 52 13.78 36.06 -5.18
N LEU A 53 12.57 36.42 -4.75
CA LEU A 53 11.52 36.81 -5.70
C LEU A 53 11.42 38.31 -6.01
N GLY A 54 12.22 39.20 -5.40
CA GLY A 54 12.29 40.62 -5.79
C GLY A 54 10.93 41.36 -5.82
N ILE A 55 9.95 40.87 -5.05
CA ILE A 55 8.54 41.29 -5.17
C ILE A 55 8.37 42.71 -4.62
N ARG A 56 8.07 43.66 -5.51
CA ARG A 56 7.83 45.08 -5.16
C ARG A 56 6.43 45.34 -4.61
N ASP A 57 5.45 44.50 -4.93
CA ASP A 57 4.07 44.61 -4.44
C ASP A 57 3.96 43.96 -3.03
N PRO A 58 3.64 44.75 -1.98
CA PRO A 58 3.58 44.25 -0.60
C PRO A 58 2.47 43.21 -0.38
N ILE A 59 1.39 43.26 -1.17
CA ILE A 59 0.29 42.28 -1.10
C ILE A 59 0.72 40.98 -1.77
N ALA A 60 1.33 41.05 -2.95
CA ALA A 60 1.86 39.87 -3.62
C ALA A 60 2.93 39.16 -2.76
N ASN A 61 3.79 39.93 -2.07
CA ASN A 61 4.77 39.40 -1.13
C ASN A 61 4.11 38.69 0.07
N SER A 62 3.01 39.26 0.60
CA SER A 62 2.22 38.62 1.66
C SER A 62 1.60 37.29 1.19
N ILE A 63 1.05 37.26 -0.02
CA ILE A 63 0.51 36.03 -0.63
C ILE A 63 1.61 34.96 -0.79
N CYS A 64 2.77 35.33 -1.36
CA CYS A 64 3.90 34.41 -1.53
C CYS A 64 4.43 33.85 -0.19
N LYS A 65 4.30 34.59 0.92
CA LYS A 65 4.67 34.08 2.25
C LYS A 65 3.71 33.00 2.77
N GLN A 66 2.46 32.99 2.32
CA GLN A 66 1.43 32.04 2.76
C GLN A 66 1.27 30.82 1.82
N VAL A 67 1.80 30.88 0.61
CA VAL A 67 1.72 29.80 -0.38
C VAL A 67 2.95 28.88 -0.28
N SER A 68 2.77 27.58 -0.50
CA SER A 68 3.88 26.62 -0.47
C SER A 68 4.93 26.92 -1.57
N PRO A 69 6.23 26.71 -1.30
CA PRO A 69 7.28 26.95 -2.30
C PRO A 69 7.06 26.17 -3.60
N ALA A 70 6.57 24.92 -3.52
CA ALA A 70 6.30 24.09 -4.68
C ALA A 70 5.20 24.62 -5.60
N MET A 71 4.22 25.35 -5.05
CA MET A 71 3.21 26.05 -5.87
C MET A 71 3.79 27.29 -6.54
N LEU A 72 4.65 28.03 -5.83
CA LEU A 72 5.28 29.24 -6.37
C LEU A 72 6.26 28.91 -7.50
N GLU A 73 6.95 27.77 -7.45
CA GLU A 73 7.81 27.28 -8.55
C GLU A 73 7.04 27.07 -9.87
N ARG A 74 5.73 26.84 -9.79
CA ARG A 74 4.85 26.65 -10.96
C ARG A 74 4.30 27.97 -11.51
N VAL A 75 4.53 29.08 -10.80
CA VAL A 75 4.12 30.42 -11.23
C VAL A 75 5.32 31.10 -11.91
N PRO A 76 5.18 31.62 -13.14
CA PRO A 76 6.25 32.38 -13.77
C PRO A 76 6.68 33.56 -12.88
N GLY A 77 7.98 33.79 -12.68
CA GLY A 77 8.47 34.83 -11.75
C GLY A 77 7.87 36.22 -11.99
N ARG A 78 7.65 36.59 -13.26
CA ARG A 78 6.97 37.84 -13.67
C ARG A 78 5.52 37.96 -13.20
N ASP A 79 4.83 36.85 -12.98
CA ASP A 79 3.45 36.81 -12.48
C ASP A 79 3.43 36.91 -10.94
N CYS A 80 4.53 36.57 -10.25
CA CYS A 80 4.67 36.70 -8.79
C CYS A 80 4.80 38.16 -8.33
N GLU A 81 5.17 39.07 -9.22
CA GLU A 81 5.34 40.49 -8.92
C GLU A 81 4.02 41.28 -8.93
N GLN A 82 2.94 40.71 -9.49
CA GLN A 82 1.66 41.40 -9.70
C GLN A 82 0.52 40.64 -9.03
N ARG A 83 -0.13 41.24 -8.02
CA ARG A 83 -1.17 40.58 -7.20
C ARG A 83 -2.27 39.90 -8.02
N GLU A 84 -2.77 40.53 -9.09
CA GLU A 84 -3.91 40.04 -9.88
C GLU A 84 -3.52 38.83 -10.73
N ARG A 85 -2.31 38.86 -11.30
CA ARG A 85 -1.76 37.73 -12.05
C ARG A 85 -1.40 36.58 -11.14
N LEU A 86 -0.76 36.87 -10.00
CA LEU A 86 -0.45 35.89 -8.96
C LEU A 86 -1.73 35.20 -8.49
N LEU A 87 -2.76 35.94 -8.10
CA LEU A 87 -4.05 35.37 -7.67
C LEU A 87 -4.73 34.57 -8.78
N GLY A 88 -4.72 35.05 -10.02
CA GLY A 88 -5.27 34.31 -11.17
C GLY A 88 -4.56 32.97 -11.40
N ARG A 89 -3.22 32.96 -11.33
CA ARG A 89 -2.39 31.76 -11.46
C ARG A 89 -2.58 30.81 -10.29
N LEU A 90 -2.57 31.32 -9.06
CA LEU A 90 -2.80 30.53 -7.87
C LEU A 90 -4.20 29.91 -7.87
N LYS A 91 -5.23 30.64 -8.31
CA LYS A 91 -6.59 30.08 -8.48
C LYS A 91 -6.63 28.98 -9.55
N ALA A 92 -5.90 29.14 -10.65
CA ALA A 92 -5.82 28.13 -11.70
C ALA A 92 -5.04 26.89 -11.24
N LEU A 93 -3.95 27.08 -10.51
CA LEU A 93 -3.15 26.01 -9.93
C LEU A 93 -3.91 25.30 -8.82
N ALA A 94 -4.52 26.03 -7.89
CA ALA A 94 -5.35 25.50 -6.80
C ALA A 94 -6.61 24.77 -7.27
N ARG A 95 -6.87 24.68 -8.59
CA ARG A 95 -7.93 23.80 -9.09
C ARG A 95 -7.53 22.36 -8.77
N PRO A 96 -8.37 21.62 -8.03
CA PRO A 96 -8.10 20.23 -7.79
C PRO A 96 -8.09 19.49 -9.13
N PHE A 97 -6.95 18.90 -9.50
CA PHE A 97 -6.95 17.88 -10.54
C PHE A 97 -7.27 16.55 -9.87
N ARG A 98 -8.21 15.79 -10.43
CA ARG A 98 -8.46 14.44 -9.93
C ARG A 98 -7.39 13.55 -10.52
N LEU A 99 -6.89 12.58 -9.75
CA LEU A 99 -5.96 11.59 -10.30
C LEU A 99 -6.56 10.90 -11.52
N ASN A 100 -7.89 10.70 -11.55
CA ASN A 100 -8.64 10.15 -12.68
C ASN A 100 -8.70 11.06 -13.91
N ASP A 101 -8.45 12.37 -13.78
CA ASP A 101 -8.41 13.29 -14.91
C ASP A 101 -7.08 13.20 -15.68
N LEU A 102 -6.06 12.56 -15.09
CA LEU A 102 -4.80 12.30 -15.78
C LEU A 102 -4.98 11.18 -16.81
N PRO A 103 -4.25 11.22 -17.94
CA PRO A 103 -4.14 10.10 -18.86
C PRO A 103 -3.73 8.80 -18.15
N PRO A 104 -4.25 7.62 -18.57
CA PRO A 104 -3.93 6.33 -17.96
C PRO A 104 -2.42 6.06 -17.82
N GLU A 105 -1.62 6.52 -18.76
CA GLU A 105 -0.16 6.35 -18.77
C GLU A 105 0.51 7.11 -17.62
N LEU A 106 0.04 8.32 -17.34
CA LEU A 106 0.54 9.11 -16.21
C LEU A 106 0.07 8.53 -14.88
N ARG A 107 -1.18 8.07 -14.80
CA ARG A 107 -1.68 7.37 -13.60
C ARG A 107 -0.85 6.11 -13.32
N ALA A 108 -0.62 5.28 -14.33
CA ALA A 108 0.19 4.07 -14.20
C ALA A 108 1.60 4.39 -13.67
N ARG A 109 2.25 5.44 -14.18
CA ARG A 109 3.58 5.87 -13.69
C ARG A 109 3.54 6.33 -12.24
N ILE A 110 2.53 7.10 -11.84
CA ILE A 110 2.37 7.55 -10.45
C ILE A 110 2.14 6.36 -9.52
N LEU A 111 1.23 5.45 -9.90
CA LEU A 111 0.93 4.25 -9.13
C LEU A 111 2.16 3.33 -9.06
N GLN A 112 2.92 3.19 -10.14
CA GLN A 112 4.15 2.43 -10.16
C GLN A 112 5.26 3.10 -9.32
N ALA A 113 5.36 4.42 -9.32
CA ALA A 113 6.31 5.11 -8.44
C ALA A 113 5.94 4.90 -6.96
N HIS A 114 4.65 4.87 -6.64
CA HIS A 114 4.19 4.66 -5.26
C HIS A 114 4.33 3.20 -4.80
N PHE A 115 3.91 2.24 -5.63
CA PHE A 115 3.84 0.81 -5.27
C PHE A 115 5.01 -0.03 -5.78
N GLY A 116 5.77 0.46 -6.76
CA GLY A 116 6.80 -0.32 -7.46
C GLY A 116 8.09 -0.56 -6.66
N SER A 117 8.22 0.05 -5.47
CA SER A 117 9.23 -0.38 -4.51
C SER A 117 8.69 -1.58 -3.74
N VAL A 118 9.46 -2.69 -3.72
CA VAL A 118 9.11 -3.88 -2.93
C VAL A 118 8.90 -3.44 -1.50
N THR A 119 7.64 -3.45 -1.07
CA THR A 119 7.26 -3.06 0.28
C THR A 119 6.92 -4.33 1.03
N ARG A 120 7.61 -4.53 2.16
CA ARG A 120 7.36 -5.65 3.05
C ARG A 120 6.23 -5.28 4.01
N TYR A 121 5.18 -6.08 4.03
CA TYR A 121 4.01 -5.88 4.88
C TYR A 121 3.91 -6.98 5.92
N VAL A 122 4.13 -6.63 7.19
CA VAL A 122 3.99 -7.58 8.28
C VAL A 122 2.54 -7.59 8.77
N ILE A 123 1.89 -8.74 8.69
CA ILE A 123 0.57 -9.01 9.24
C ILE A 123 0.76 -9.83 10.50
N ASP A 124 0.39 -9.27 11.64
CA ASP A 124 0.33 -10.04 12.88
C ASP A 124 -1.00 -10.81 12.93
N GLY A 125 -0.93 -12.14 13.09
CA GLY A 125 -2.09 -13.03 13.15
C GLY A 125 -3.07 -12.67 14.27
N SER A 126 -2.62 -11.97 15.31
CA SER A 126 -3.47 -11.45 16.40
C SER A 126 -4.25 -10.19 16.00
N SER A 127 -3.77 -9.47 14.98
CA SER A 127 -4.20 -8.11 14.62
C SER A 127 -4.96 -8.06 13.29
N VAL A 128 -5.46 -9.20 12.78
CA VAL A 128 -6.34 -9.24 11.58
C VAL A 128 -7.60 -8.37 11.76
N LYS A 129 -7.94 -8.01 13.02
CA LYS A 129 -9.01 -7.07 13.35
C LYS A 129 -8.61 -5.58 13.26
N ASP A 130 -7.32 -5.26 13.30
CA ASP A 130 -6.83 -3.89 13.38
C ASP A 130 -6.43 -3.35 12.01
N LYS A 131 -7.39 -2.70 11.34
CA LYS A 131 -7.22 -2.09 10.01
C LYS A 131 -6.30 -0.86 10.03
N THR A 132 -5.68 -0.54 11.16
CA THR A 132 -5.08 0.78 11.40
C THR A 132 -3.60 0.89 11.04
N LYS A 133 -2.86 -0.22 11.00
CA LYS A 133 -1.39 -0.23 10.82
C LYS A 133 -0.91 -0.73 9.45
N GLN A 134 -1.55 -0.33 8.35
CA GLN A 134 -1.09 -0.74 7.01
C GLN A 134 -0.66 0.48 6.19
N PRO A 135 0.66 0.82 6.19
CA PRO A 135 1.15 1.97 5.45
C PRO A 135 0.97 1.71 3.95
N ARG A 136 0.49 2.68 3.18
CA ARG A 136 0.30 2.63 1.70
C ARG A 136 -0.98 1.99 1.15
N TRP A 137 -1.94 1.59 2.00
CA TRP A 137 -3.27 1.21 1.50
C TRP A 137 -4.11 2.42 1.07
N ASN A 138 -3.63 3.61 1.41
CA ASN A 138 -4.35 4.86 1.30
C ASN A 138 -4.84 5.13 -0.13
N LEU A 139 -4.01 4.91 -1.15
CA LEU A 139 -4.42 5.06 -2.56
C LEU A 139 -5.51 4.06 -2.97
N LEU A 140 -5.51 2.84 -2.41
CA LEU A 140 -6.55 1.84 -2.66
C LEU A 140 -7.89 2.22 -2.02
N LEU A 141 -7.88 3.16 -1.07
CA LEU A 141 -9.08 3.68 -0.41
C LEU A 141 -9.71 4.85 -1.17
N VAL A 142 -8.96 5.57 -2.01
CA VAL A 142 -9.37 6.84 -2.66
C VAL A 142 -10.55 6.65 -3.61
N SER A 143 -10.45 5.76 -4.60
CA SER A 143 -11.56 5.53 -5.52
C SER A 143 -11.55 4.12 -6.09
N HIS A 144 -12.70 3.66 -6.56
CA HIS A 144 -12.81 2.34 -7.19
C HIS A 144 -11.95 2.20 -8.44
N SER A 145 -11.88 3.24 -9.29
CA SER A 145 -11.05 3.23 -10.50
C SER A 145 -9.57 3.09 -10.17
N ILE A 146 -9.09 3.93 -9.24
CA ILE A 146 -7.69 3.89 -8.79
C ILE A 146 -7.39 2.55 -8.12
N LYS A 147 -8.31 2.01 -7.32
CA LYS A 147 -8.15 0.69 -6.71
C LYS A 147 -7.94 -0.38 -7.79
N ILE A 148 -8.76 -0.42 -8.85
CA ILE A 148 -8.60 -1.42 -9.92
C ILE A 148 -7.23 -1.32 -10.58
N GLU A 149 -6.74 -0.10 -10.86
CA GLU A 149 -5.45 0.13 -11.51
C GLU A 149 -4.25 -0.15 -10.59
N ALA A 150 -4.37 0.23 -9.31
CA ALA A 150 -3.29 0.18 -8.33
C ALA A 150 -3.08 -1.21 -7.73
N LEU A 151 -4.15 -1.96 -7.55
CA LEU A 151 -4.13 -3.19 -6.77
C LEU A 151 -3.29 -4.32 -7.40
N PRO A 152 -3.25 -4.48 -8.75
CA PRO A 152 -2.28 -5.37 -9.40
C PRO A 152 -0.83 -4.98 -9.13
N LEU A 153 -0.52 -3.68 -9.13
CA LEU A 153 0.82 -3.17 -8.86
C LEU A 153 1.21 -3.39 -7.41
N PHE A 154 0.28 -3.11 -6.49
CA PHE A 154 0.46 -3.30 -5.06
C PHE A 154 0.70 -4.78 -4.71
N LEU A 155 -0.25 -5.67 -5.02
CA LEU A 155 -0.11 -7.10 -4.68
C LEU A 155 0.97 -7.80 -5.47
N GLY A 156 1.31 -7.28 -6.66
CA GLY A 156 2.37 -7.79 -7.51
C GLY A 156 3.77 -7.49 -6.98
N ALA A 157 3.96 -6.32 -6.35
CA ALA A 157 5.25 -5.88 -5.83
C ALA A 157 5.41 -6.11 -4.30
N ALA A 158 4.32 -6.29 -3.57
CA ALA A 158 4.32 -6.47 -2.14
C ALA A 158 4.89 -7.83 -1.72
N GLU A 159 5.74 -7.83 -0.69
CA GLU A 159 6.07 -9.03 0.08
C GLU A 159 5.15 -9.07 1.31
N ILE A 160 4.20 -10.00 1.34
CA ILE A 160 3.27 -10.15 2.46
C ILE A 160 3.86 -11.11 3.50
N CYS A 161 4.33 -10.59 4.62
CA CYS A 161 4.89 -11.36 5.73
C CYS A 161 3.83 -11.64 6.80
N PHE A 162 3.39 -12.88 6.95
CA PHE A 162 2.46 -13.28 7.99
C PHE A 162 3.21 -13.75 9.23
N HIS A 163 3.07 -13.06 10.35
CA HIS A 163 3.63 -13.47 11.63
C HIS A 163 2.55 -14.12 12.49
N HIS A 164 2.74 -15.38 12.84
CA HIS A 164 1.85 -16.11 13.75
C HIS A 164 2.59 -16.45 15.05
N PRO A 165 2.45 -15.60 16.10
CA PRO A 165 3.16 -15.82 17.34
C PRO A 165 2.60 -17.01 18.12
N ALA A 166 3.49 -17.79 18.74
CA ALA A 166 3.16 -18.99 19.51
C ALA A 166 2.13 -18.75 20.64
N TYR A 167 2.07 -17.54 21.19
CA TYR A 167 1.16 -17.16 22.27
C TYR A 167 -0.31 -17.03 21.83
N VAL A 168 -0.61 -16.90 20.53
CA VAL A 168 -2.01 -16.85 20.05
C VAL A 168 -2.72 -18.19 20.31
N ALA A 169 -1.98 -19.30 20.29
CA ALA A 169 -2.53 -20.62 20.65
C ALA A 169 -2.92 -20.72 22.14
N SER A 170 -2.34 -19.89 23.03
CA SER A 170 -2.66 -19.90 24.47
C SER A 170 -3.87 -19.04 24.86
N LEU A 171 -4.44 -18.27 23.94
CA LEU A 171 -5.62 -17.41 24.18
C LEU A 171 -6.96 -18.13 23.94
N GLY A 172 -6.96 -19.45 23.73
CA GLY A 172 -8.18 -20.26 23.58
C GLY A 172 -8.79 -20.26 22.17
N ASP A 173 -8.38 -19.31 21.32
CA ASP A 173 -8.70 -19.31 19.89
C ASP A 173 -7.65 -20.17 19.14
N ASN A 174 -7.99 -21.43 18.85
CA ASN A 174 -7.21 -22.35 18.01
C ASN A 174 -7.14 -21.90 16.53
N ILE A 175 -6.84 -20.63 16.27
CA ILE A 175 -6.68 -20.11 14.92
C ILE A 175 -5.35 -20.60 14.39
N THR A 176 -5.41 -21.61 13.51
CA THR A 176 -4.24 -22.11 12.80
C THR A 176 -3.70 -21.06 11.83
N VAL A 177 -2.43 -21.16 11.46
CA VAL A 177 -1.80 -20.28 10.45
C VAL A 177 -2.61 -20.26 9.16
N GLU A 178 -3.11 -21.42 8.73
CA GLU A 178 -3.94 -21.55 7.53
C GLU A 178 -5.25 -20.77 7.67
N THR A 179 -5.91 -20.88 8.82
CA THR A 179 -7.16 -20.15 9.10
C THR A 179 -6.92 -18.64 9.09
N ALA A 180 -5.80 -18.20 9.66
CA ALA A 180 -5.43 -16.79 9.71
C ALA A 180 -5.14 -16.22 8.30
N ILE A 181 -4.40 -16.97 7.46
CA ILE A 181 -4.15 -16.60 6.06
C ILE A 181 -5.45 -16.56 5.27
N CYS A 182 -6.31 -17.59 5.39
CA CYS A 182 -7.60 -17.63 4.71
C CYS A 182 -8.49 -16.43 5.10
N ASN A 183 -8.56 -16.11 6.39
CA ASN A 183 -9.32 -14.95 6.88
C ASN A 183 -8.75 -13.65 6.32
N TRP A 184 -7.43 -13.47 6.32
CA TRP A 184 -6.81 -12.29 5.74
C TRP A 184 -7.13 -12.18 4.26
N VAL A 185 -6.97 -13.25 3.49
CA VAL A 185 -7.31 -13.27 2.06
C VAL A 185 -8.78 -12.89 1.86
N GLN A 186 -9.71 -13.47 2.62
CA GLN A 186 -11.14 -13.17 2.50
C GLN A 186 -11.52 -11.74 2.88
N VAL A 187 -10.84 -11.14 3.87
CA VAL A 187 -11.18 -9.78 4.32
C VAL A 187 -10.54 -8.73 3.39
N HIS A 188 -9.30 -8.96 2.98
CA HIS A 188 -8.43 -7.92 2.43
C HIS A 188 -8.15 -8.07 0.93
N VAL A 189 -8.02 -9.30 0.45
CA VAL A 189 -7.58 -9.59 -0.92
C VAL A 189 -8.76 -9.97 -1.82
N LYS A 190 -9.62 -10.88 -1.35
CA LYS A 190 -10.83 -11.40 -2.03
C LYS A 190 -10.49 -11.89 -3.45
N GLU A 191 -11.29 -11.47 -4.42
CA GLU A 191 -11.14 -11.74 -5.86
C GLU A 191 -9.81 -11.27 -6.47
N ASN A 192 -9.01 -10.51 -5.71
CA ASN A 192 -7.75 -9.97 -6.18
C ASN A 192 -6.54 -10.86 -5.86
N ALA A 193 -6.77 -12.06 -5.32
CA ALA A 193 -5.73 -13.00 -4.99
C ALA A 193 -4.86 -13.36 -6.21
N LYS A 194 -5.44 -13.32 -7.42
CA LYS A 194 -4.72 -13.49 -8.69
C LYS A 194 -3.50 -12.59 -8.87
N TYR A 195 -3.48 -11.41 -8.24
CA TYR A 195 -2.36 -10.47 -8.36
C TYR A 195 -1.25 -10.71 -7.33
N LEU A 196 -1.46 -11.55 -6.32
CA LEU A 196 -0.45 -11.87 -5.32
C LEU A 196 0.76 -12.54 -5.98
N ARG A 197 1.96 -12.10 -5.63
CA ARG A 197 3.21 -12.70 -6.14
C ARG A 197 4.13 -13.23 -5.06
N HIS A 198 4.17 -12.60 -3.89
CA HIS A 198 5.10 -12.98 -2.83
C HIS A 198 4.39 -13.00 -1.47
N MET A 199 4.47 -14.13 -0.77
CA MET A 199 4.00 -14.26 0.61
C MET A 199 4.99 -15.08 1.42
N THR A 200 5.38 -14.54 2.57
CA THR A 200 6.27 -15.17 3.53
C THR A 200 5.49 -15.40 4.82
N VAL A 201 5.62 -16.58 5.42
CA VAL A 201 4.96 -16.94 6.67
C VAL A 201 6.02 -17.25 7.69
N TRP A 202 5.96 -16.58 8.83
CA TRP A 202 6.78 -16.86 9.98
C TRP A 202 5.90 -17.38 11.12
N SER A 203 6.19 -18.61 11.54
CA SER A 203 5.52 -19.26 12.68
C SER A 203 6.53 -20.06 13.47
N SER A 204 6.34 -20.13 14.79
CA SER A 204 7.15 -20.97 15.67
C SER A 204 7.14 -22.45 15.25
N ALA A 205 6.04 -22.92 14.65
CA ALA A 205 5.89 -24.31 14.19
C ALA A 205 6.57 -24.59 12.83
N LEU A 206 6.71 -23.57 11.97
CA LEU A 206 7.13 -23.74 10.58
C LEU A 206 8.49 -23.11 10.26
N GLY A 207 9.04 -22.29 11.16
CA GLY A 207 10.12 -21.37 10.81
C GLY A 207 9.62 -20.28 9.86
N GLU A 208 10.53 -19.65 9.13
CA GLU A 208 10.16 -18.73 8.04
C GLU A 208 10.13 -19.50 6.70
N LEU A 209 8.97 -19.41 6.06
CA LEU A 209 8.61 -20.08 4.81
C LEU A 209 8.10 -19.04 3.82
N GLY A 210 8.87 -18.76 2.78
CA GLY A 210 8.48 -17.89 1.67
C GLY A 210 7.94 -18.69 0.50
N VAL A 211 6.77 -18.34 -0.03
CA VAL A 211 6.28 -18.82 -1.32
C VAL A 211 6.16 -17.63 -2.26
N HIS A 212 6.70 -17.78 -3.46
CA HIS A 212 6.61 -16.77 -4.51
C HIS A 212 6.11 -17.36 -5.81
N LEU A 213 5.53 -16.54 -6.66
CA LEU A 213 5.07 -16.88 -7.99
C LEU A 213 5.80 -15.99 -9.01
N ASP A 214 6.66 -16.61 -9.80
CA ASP A 214 7.27 -15.99 -10.97
C ASP A 214 6.51 -16.41 -12.23
N MET A 215 6.28 -15.46 -13.14
CA MET A 215 5.49 -15.73 -14.35
C MET A 215 6.20 -16.64 -15.36
N LYS A 216 7.53 -16.71 -15.32
CA LYS A 216 8.36 -17.55 -16.20
C LYS A 216 8.64 -18.91 -15.56
N THR A 217 8.98 -18.93 -14.28
CA THR A 217 9.41 -20.16 -13.59
C THR A 217 8.31 -20.85 -12.79
N GLY A 218 7.17 -20.17 -12.54
CA GLY A 218 6.06 -20.70 -11.75
C GLY A 218 6.24 -20.48 -10.25
N LEU A 219 5.57 -21.30 -9.43
CA LEU A 219 5.73 -21.26 -7.98
C LEU A 219 7.14 -21.66 -7.54
N GLY A 220 7.73 -20.83 -6.70
CA GLY A 220 9.02 -21.03 -6.07
C GLY A 220 8.94 -20.92 -4.55
N LEU A 221 9.99 -21.37 -3.89
CA LEU A 221 10.05 -21.52 -2.45
C LEU A 221 11.33 -20.90 -1.89
N GLY A 222 11.17 -19.96 -0.95
CA GLY A 222 12.23 -19.47 -0.07
C GLY A 222 12.15 -20.21 1.26
N LEU A 223 13.21 -20.94 1.61
CA LEU A 223 13.26 -21.72 2.84
C LEU A 223 14.33 -21.18 3.78
N THR A 224 14.00 -21.05 5.06
CA THR A 224 15.00 -20.78 6.08
C THR A 224 16.02 -21.91 6.22
N PRO A 225 17.26 -21.60 6.67
CA PRO A 225 18.31 -22.60 6.89
C PRO A 225 18.01 -23.59 8.01
N SER A 226 17.10 -23.23 8.94
CA SER A 226 16.78 -24.01 10.14
C SER A 226 15.94 -25.27 9.88
N LEU A 227 15.41 -25.44 8.67
CA LEU A 227 14.64 -26.64 8.31
C LEU A 227 15.56 -27.83 8.04
N SER A 228 15.19 -29.00 8.58
CA SER A 228 15.91 -30.24 8.26
C SER A 228 15.86 -30.55 6.76
N PRO A 229 16.86 -31.26 6.20
CA PRO A 229 16.88 -31.63 4.78
C PRO A 229 15.61 -32.38 4.33
N GLN A 230 15.04 -33.22 5.21
CA GLN A 230 13.79 -33.94 4.93
C GLN A 230 12.58 -33.00 4.86
N GLN A 231 12.46 -32.04 5.79
CA GLN A 231 11.39 -31.03 5.74
C GLN A 231 11.52 -30.15 4.51
N ARG A 232 12.73 -29.71 4.17
CA ARG A 232 13.02 -28.95 2.96
C ARG A 232 12.59 -29.71 1.70
N LYS A 233 12.96 -30.99 1.56
CA LYS A 233 12.54 -31.83 0.43
C LYS A 233 11.01 -31.93 0.34
N ARG A 234 10.33 -32.18 1.47
CA ARG A 234 8.87 -32.27 1.52
C ARG A 234 8.18 -30.99 1.05
N TRP A 235 8.66 -29.83 1.48
CA TRP A 235 8.10 -28.56 1.02
C TRP A 235 8.33 -28.30 -0.47
N VAL A 236 9.51 -28.66 -0.99
CA VAL A 236 9.79 -28.57 -2.43
C VAL A 236 8.85 -29.48 -3.23
N ASP A 237 8.66 -30.72 -2.79
CA ASP A 237 7.76 -31.67 -3.45
C ASP A 237 6.29 -31.21 -3.36
N HIS A 238 5.89 -30.64 -2.23
CA HIS A 238 4.56 -30.05 -2.04
C HIS A 238 4.31 -28.87 -3.00
N VAL A 239 5.23 -27.91 -3.08
CA VAL A 239 5.08 -26.75 -3.97
C VAL A 239 5.03 -27.18 -5.44
N LYS A 240 5.81 -28.19 -5.84
CA LYS A 240 5.73 -28.79 -7.19
C LYS A 240 4.37 -29.43 -7.47
N ALA A 241 3.81 -30.15 -6.49
CA ALA A 241 2.48 -30.73 -6.63
C ALA A 241 1.40 -29.64 -6.78
N ILE A 242 1.47 -28.58 -5.98
CA ILE A 242 0.57 -27.43 -6.07
C ILE A 242 0.74 -26.68 -7.40
N GLU A 243 1.96 -26.51 -7.91
CA GLU A 243 2.22 -25.90 -9.23
C GLU A 243 1.52 -26.66 -10.37
N THR A 244 1.49 -28.00 -10.28
CA THR A 244 0.79 -28.84 -11.27
C THR A 244 -0.71 -28.54 -11.25
N SER A 245 -1.32 -28.52 -10.07
CA SER A 245 -2.74 -28.15 -9.89
C SER A 245 -3.01 -26.70 -10.31
N ARG A 246 -2.10 -25.78 -9.98
CA ARG A 246 -2.21 -24.36 -10.33
C ARG A 246 -2.30 -24.18 -11.84
N ARG A 247 -1.43 -24.85 -12.61
CA ARG A 247 -1.46 -24.80 -14.08
C ARG A 247 -2.73 -25.42 -14.65
N ALA A 248 -3.13 -26.59 -14.15
CA ALA A 248 -4.33 -27.27 -14.62
C ALA A 248 -5.61 -26.45 -14.41
N LEU A 249 -5.68 -25.69 -13.31
CA LEU A 249 -6.82 -24.86 -12.93
C LEU A 249 -6.71 -23.39 -13.38
N GLY A 250 -5.63 -23.01 -14.06
CA GLY A 250 -5.40 -21.63 -14.51
C GLY A 250 -5.23 -20.62 -13.37
N LEU A 251 -4.84 -21.07 -12.17
CA LEU A 251 -4.68 -20.21 -11.00
C LEU A 251 -3.44 -19.33 -11.13
N GLN A 252 -3.50 -18.12 -10.57
CA GLN A 252 -2.36 -17.20 -10.52
C GLN A 252 -1.86 -17.09 -9.08
N GLY A 253 -1.93 -15.90 -8.47
CA GLY A 253 -1.54 -15.68 -7.08
C GLY A 253 -2.33 -16.50 -6.06
N GLU A 254 -3.49 -17.04 -6.43
CA GLU A 254 -4.22 -18.04 -5.63
C GLU A 254 -3.34 -19.27 -5.33
N GLY A 255 -2.45 -19.66 -6.25
CA GLY A 255 -1.52 -20.76 -6.05
C GLY A 255 -0.55 -20.54 -4.88
N VAL A 256 -0.19 -19.28 -4.60
CA VAL A 256 0.65 -18.92 -3.44
C VAL A 256 -0.11 -19.19 -2.15
N VAL A 257 -1.38 -18.79 -2.08
CA VAL A 257 -2.25 -19.03 -0.92
C VAL A 257 -2.47 -20.53 -0.73
N LEU A 258 -2.75 -21.27 -1.81
CA LEU A 258 -2.96 -22.72 -1.74
C LEU A 258 -1.70 -23.46 -1.25
N ALA A 259 -0.52 -23.06 -1.71
CA ALA A 259 0.73 -23.67 -1.27
C ALA A 259 0.96 -23.54 0.24
N LEU A 260 0.51 -22.42 0.83
CA LEU A 260 0.68 -22.12 2.26
C LEU A 260 -0.45 -22.67 3.15
N THR A 261 -1.65 -22.88 2.59
CA THR A 261 -2.85 -23.28 3.36
C THR A 261 -3.23 -24.75 3.20
N ILE A 262 -2.88 -25.38 2.07
CA ILE A 262 -3.03 -26.82 1.95
C ILE A 262 -1.87 -27.43 2.72
N LYS A 263 -2.20 -28.19 3.78
CA LYS A 263 -1.23 -29.00 4.50
C LYS A 263 -0.41 -29.78 3.48
N ALA A 264 0.89 -29.49 3.39
CA ALA A 264 1.84 -30.50 2.99
C ALA A 264 1.47 -31.73 3.81
N ARG A 265 1.33 -32.92 3.21
CA ARG A 265 0.92 -34.14 3.93
C ARG A 265 1.98 -34.46 5.01
N MET A 266 1.93 -33.74 6.11
CA MET A 266 2.79 -33.80 7.27
C MET A 266 2.10 -34.81 8.17
N LYS A 267 2.27 -36.10 7.86
CA LYS A 267 2.19 -37.09 8.91
C LYS A 267 3.35 -36.78 9.85
N SER A 268 3.03 -36.31 11.05
CA SER A 268 3.96 -36.31 12.18
C SER A 268 4.55 -37.71 12.25
N PRO A 269 5.88 -37.90 12.30
CA PRO A 269 6.41 -39.17 12.74
C PRO A 269 5.92 -39.35 14.18
N SER A 270 5.00 -40.30 14.35
CA SER A 270 4.62 -40.88 15.64
C SER A 270 5.81 -41.58 16.25
#